data_AF-A0A1P8EF82-F1
#
_entry.id   AF-A0A1P8EF82-F1
#
_cell.length_a   1.000
_cell.length_b   1.000
_cell.length_c   1.000
_cell.angle_alpha   90.00
_cell.angle_beta   90.00
_cell.angle_gamma   90.00
#
_symmetry.space_group_name_H-M   'P 1'
#
loop_
_entity.id
_entity.type
_entity.pdbx_description
1 polymer ?
#
loop_
_entity_poly.entity_id
_entity_poly.type
_entity_poly.pdbx_seq_one_letter_code
_entity_poly.pdbx_strand_id
1 'polypeptide(L)'
;MGTVTKRQLANGTTRYRAQVRVQKEGYPPFKASKTFSKKSLADEWIRKTEAEIELNPEKMLNPAAELKHKTLADFIDQYLEEADSFAKSKTGALKFIASLEISEKNIYSLTRQDFSDHAISRRKGDITTGREGVAPATVLKDLSHIKAVLNHAEYVWGEPLENVVIEYEKALLGLTKSRIVTKSKVRDRLPTGEELQALTTFFYKTWKRKKKSVPMHLLMWFAIYSGRREDEICSLRLADYDRTNAQWLVRDAKHPDGSEGNHKYAHLEPKAIELVNKFMDKETRTRILELGYSNQLLVPVNTKTVSTYFTRACKALDIEDLRFHDLRHEAATRYAEDGFSVPKLQTITLHESWNTLKRYVNLKKRGQRLDFAEAMSVAEADYNNHYKEWNKKQRNLSEMDTFEAFELSESSEIIVHYDFIKVLIEEFIEQHKKSKYFIRKHIKKLNTPNPFAWNAEKQEFFITEIQIAWEEWFIEHGEVNWAELPAEASHFGYKRNKVIRLYKNRILEFDHELNAWLDISNNYYFEESNHIEKINL
;
A
#
# COMPACT_ATOMS: atom_id res chain seq x y z
N MET A 1 -18.79 6.93 61.28
CA MET A 1 -18.80 8.12 62.16
C MET A 1 -17.39 8.66 62.29
N GLY A 2 -17.19 9.93 61.89
CA GLY A 2 -15.94 10.64 62.08
C GLY A 2 -15.68 11.06 63.54
N THR A 3 -14.43 11.02 63.97
CA THR A 3 -13.98 11.47 65.30
C THR A 3 -12.78 12.39 65.19
N VAL A 4 -12.72 13.41 66.05
CA VAL A 4 -11.56 14.32 66.16
C VAL A 4 -10.89 14.13 67.51
N THR A 5 -9.62 13.77 67.52
CA THR A 5 -8.81 13.64 68.75
C THR A 5 -7.78 14.76 68.85
N LYS A 6 -7.68 15.39 70.03
CA LYS A 6 -6.69 16.43 70.32
C LYS A 6 -5.39 15.76 70.77
N ARG A 7 -4.27 16.10 70.16
CA ARG A 7 -2.93 15.64 70.55
C ARG A 7 -2.03 16.85 70.78
N GLN A 8 -1.37 16.90 71.93
CA GLN A 8 -0.26 17.81 72.17
C GLN A 8 1.04 17.14 71.77
N LEU A 9 1.86 17.87 71.02
CA LEU A 9 3.22 17.45 70.64
C LEU A 9 4.20 17.79 71.75
N ALA A 10 5.38 17.14 71.74
CA ALA A 10 6.43 17.37 72.74
C ALA A 10 6.93 18.84 72.80
N ASN A 11 6.66 19.62 71.75
CA ASN A 11 6.95 21.06 71.66
C ASN A 11 5.80 21.97 72.13
N GLY A 12 4.77 21.44 72.79
CA GLY A 12 3.62 22.19 73.30
C GLY A 12 2.55 22.57 72.25
N THR A 13 2.79 22.34 70.96
CA THR A 13 1.80 22.66 69.92
C THR A 13 0.66 21.64 69.89
N THR A 14 -0.57 22.15 69.77
CA THR A 14 -1.79 21.33 69.70
C THR A 14 -2.12 21.00 68.23
N ARG A 15 -2.34 19.72 67.92
CA ARG A 15 -2.84 19.23 66.63
C ARG A 15 -4.13 18.44 66.83
N TYR A 16 -5.01 18.48 65.83
CA TYR A 16 -6.28 17.77 65.82
C TYR A 16 -6.22 16.65 64.77
N ARG A 17 -6.39 15.39 65.18
CA ARG A 17 -6.45 14.25 64.27
C ARG A 17 -7.91 13.90 63.99
N ALA A 18 -8.35 14.15 62.77
CA ALA A 18 -9.62 13.61 62.27
C ALA A 18 -9.44 12.15 61.84
N GLN A 19 -10.40 11.30 62.17
CA GLN A 19 -10.50 9.91 61.72
C GLN A 19 -11.92 9.67 61.19
N VAL A 20 -12.06 9.07 60.01
CA VAL A 20 -13.33 8.61 59.46
C VAL A 20 -13.28 7.09 59.38
N ARG A 21 -14.28 6.42 59.97
CA ARG A 21 -14.48 4.96 59.85
C ARG A 21 -15.89 4.69 59.35
N VAL A 22 -15.99 3.93 58.27
CA VAL A 22 -17.26 3.53 57.65
C VAL A 22 -17.24 2.01 57.45
N GLN A 23 -18.32 1.36 57.89
CA GLN A 23 -18.58 -0.05 57.68
C GLN A 23 -20.00 -0.16 57.12
N LYS A 24 -20.10 -0.44 55.82
CA LYS A 24 -21.36 -0.56 55.08
C LYS A 24 -21.51 -2.01 54.62
N GLU A 25 -22.71 -2.55 54.69
CA GLU A 25 -23.00 -3.92 54.28
C GLU A 25 -22.65 -4.11 52.79
N GLY A 26 -21.83 -5.11 52.46
CA GLY A 26 -21.32 -5.35 51.10
C GLY A 26 -19.99 -4.66 50.73
N TYR A 27 -19.39 -3.84 51.60
CA TYR A 27 -18.12 -3.13 51.34
C TYR A 27 -17.04 -3.42 52.40
N PRO A 28 -15.74 -3.45 52.05
CA PRO A 28 -14.68 -3.61 53.04
C PRO A 28 -14.59 -2.39 53.98
N PRO A 29 -14.08 -2.57 55.21
CA PRO A 29 -14.05 -1.50 56.22
C PRO A 29 -13.08 -0.38 55.81
N PHE A 30 -13.62 0.83 55.60
CA PHE A 30 -12.85 2.02 55.22
C PHE A 30 -12.37 2.79 56.46
N LYS A 31 -11.08 3.18 56.45
CA LYS A 31 -10.45 3.97 57.50
C LYS A 31 -9.55 5.05 56.91
N ALA A 32 -9.89 6.32 57.10
CA ALA A 32 -9.05 7.46 56.74
C ALA A 32 -8.72 8.31 57.98
N SER A 33 -7.50 8.87 58.05
CA SER A 33 -7.17 9.83 59.11
C SER A 33 -6.26 10.94 58.62
N LYS A 34 -6.51 12.17 59.06
CA LYS A 34 -5.70 13.35 58.69
C LYS A 34 -5.57 14.31 59.88
N THR A 35 -4.43 14.98 59.99
CA THR A 35 -4.12 15.89 61.11
C THR A 35 -4.12 17.35 60.68
N PHE A 36 -4.72 18.21 61.50
CA PHE A 36 -4.92 19.63 61.23
C PHE A 36 -4.43 20.51 62.39
N SER A 37 -4.18 21.78 62.13
CA SER A 37 -3.80 22.79 63.13
C SER A 37 -5.01 23.33 63.92
N LYS A 38 -6.19 23.43 63.28
CA LYS A 38 -7.44 23.91 63.90
C LYS A 38 -8.49 22.80 63.94
N LYS A 39 -9.32 22.80 64.98
CA LYS A 39 -10.43 21.85 65.12
C LYS A 39 -11.47 22.00 64.01
N SER A 40 -11.82 23.24 63.64
CA SER A 40 -12.78 23.53 62.57
C SER A 40 -12.42 22.89 61.23
N LEU A 41 -11.15 22.94 60.83
CA LEU A 41 -10.65 22.30 59.61
C LEU A 41 -10.73 20.77 59.67
N ALA A 42 -10.55 20.19 60.87
CA ALA A 42 -10.70 18.75 61.07
C ALA A 42 -12.17 18.32 60.92
N ASP A 43 -13.09 19.10 61.48
CA ASP A 43 -14.54 18.85 61.39
C ASP A 43 -15.06 19.03 59.94
N GLU A 44 -14.60 20.06 59.23
CA GLU A 44 -14.95 20.30 57.82
C GLU A 44 -14.42 19.20 56.90
N TRP A 45 -13.20 18.72 57.14
CA TRP A 45 -12.63 17.60 56.40
C TRP A 45 -13.43 16.31 56.62
N ILE A 46 -13.89 16.03 57.85
CA ILE A 46 -14.77 14.90 58.14
C ILE A 46 -16.05 15.02 57.33
N ARG A 47 -16.74 16.16 57.39
CA ARG A 47 -18.00 16.39 56.66
C ARG A 47 -17.83 16.21 55.15
N LYS A 48 -16.76 16.77 54.57
CA LYS A 48 -16.49 16.64 53.14
C LYS A 48 -16.21 15.18 52.74
N THR A 49 -15.45 14.47 53.57
CA THR A 49 -15.12 13.06 53.32
C THR A 49 -16.35 12.16 53.47
N GLU A 50 -17.22 12.41 54.46
CA GLU A 50 -18.47 11.68 54.64
C GLU A 50 -19.46 11.96 53.49
N ALA A 51 -19.57 13.21 53.02
CA ALA A 51 -20.39 13.57 51.86
C ALA A 51 -19.87 12.96 50.54
N GLU A 52 -18.54 12.89 50.34
CA GLU A 52 -17.94 12.22 49.19
C GLU A 52 -18.19 10.71 49.20
N ILE A 53 -18.18 10.07 50.37
CA ILE A 53 -18.52 8.64 50.53
C ILE A 53 -20.02 8.39 50.26
N GLU A 54 -20.89 9.33 50.61
CA GLU A 54 -22.33 9.23 50.33
C GLU A 54 -22.64 9.42 48.84
N LEU A 55 -21.97 10.37 48.18
CA LEU A 55 -22.10 10.63 46.75
C LEU A 55 -21.47 9.54 45.87
N ASN A 56 -20.33 8.97 46.27
CA ASN A 56 -19.57 7.99 45.49
C ASN A 56 -19.05 6.80 46.35
N PRO A 57 -19.95 5.95 46.88
CA PRO A 57 -19.58 4.87 47.79
C PRO A 57 -18.66 3.83 47.16
N GLU A 58 -18.83 3.51 45.87
CA GLU A 58 -18.00 2.52 45.18
C GLU A 58 -16.54 2.97 45.06
N LYS A 59 -16.30 4.23 44.70
CA LYS A 59 -14.97 4.83 44.49
C LYS A 59 -14.15 4.93 45.78
N MET A 60 -14.80 5.18 46.92
CA MET A 60 -14.11 5.37 48.21
C MET A 60 -13.99 4.07 49.02
N LEU A 61 -14.98 3.19 48.96
CA LEU A 61 -15.09 2.04 49.87
C LEU A 61 -14.63 0.72 49.24
N ASN A 62 -14.43 0.62 47.92
CA ASN A 62 -13.92 -0.60 47.28
C ASN A 62 -12.80 -0.34 46.25
N PRO A 63 -11.59 0.06 46.69
CA PRO A 63 -10.44 0.27 45.80
C PRO A 63 -9.95 -1.03 45.11
N ALA A 64 -10.37 -2.20 45.60
CA ALA A 64 -9.98 -3.50 45.06
C ALA A 64 -10.82 -3.94 43.86
N ALA A 65 -12.07 -3.46 43.74
CA ALA A 65 -12.88 -3.65 42.53
C ALA A 65 -12.43 -2.76 41.37
N GLU A 66 -11.77 -1.64 41.65
CA GLU A 66 -11.10 -0.80 40.64
C GLU A 66 -9.96 -1.55 39.92
N LEU A 67 -9.34 -2.58 40.53
CA LEU A 67 -8.15 -3.25 39.99
C LEU A 67 -8.38 -4.15 38.76
N LYS A 68 -9.61 -4.25 38.25
CA LYS A 68 -9.86 -4.64 36.86
C LYS A 68 -10.21 -3.39 36.07
N HIS A 69 -9.22 -2.50 35.89
CA HIS A 69 -9.40 -1.35 35.04
C HIS A 69 -9.67 -1.85 33.62
N LYS A 70 -10.88 -1.62 33.12
CA LYS A 70 -11.16 -1.89 31.71
C LYS A 70 -10.22 -1.04 30.86
N THR A 71 -9.50 -1.69 29.96
CA THR A 71 -8.51 -1.05 29.11
C THR A 71 -9.15 -0.54 27.82
N LEU A 72 -8.45 0.32 27.09
CA LEU A 72 -8.91 0.70 25.75
C LEU A 72 -8.90 -0.52 24.80
N ALA A 73 -8.00 -1.49 24.99
CA ALA A 73 -8.02 -2.76 24.26
C ALA A 73 -9.33 -3.53 24.48
N ASP A 74 -9.78 -3.67 25.74
CA ASP A 74 -11.03 -4.36 26.06
C ASP A 74 -12.24 -3.68 25.38
N PHE A 75 -12.25 -2.34 25.34
CA PHE A 75 -13.31 -1.58 24.67
C PHE A 75 -13.24 -1.74 23.15
N ILE A 76 -12.04 -1.82 22.57
CA ILE A 76 -11.89 -2.09 21.15
C ILE A 76 -12.43 -3.48 20.81
N ASP A 77 -12.11 -4.49 21.62
CA ASP A 77 -12.56 -5.87 21.40
C ASP A 77 -14.09 -5.98 21.54
N GLN A 78 -14.68 -5.41 22.60
CA GLN A 78 -16.13 -5.34 22.75
C GLN A 78 -16.80 -4.61 21.57
N TYR A 79 -16.22 -3.49 21.12
CA TYR A 79 -16.74 -2.74 19.96
C TYR A 79 -16.71 -3.55 18.67
N LEU A 80 -15.70 -4.42 18.50
CA LEU A 80 -15.58 -5.29 17.34
C LEU A 80 -16.54 -6.49 17.40
N GLU A 81 -16.87 -6.99 18.59
CA GLU A 81 -17.81 -8.10 18.79
C GLU A 81 -19.27 -7.71 18.59
N GLU A 82 -19.65 -6.49 18.96
CA GLU A 82 -21.04 -6.01 18.87
C GLU A 82 -21.49 -5.65 17.43
N ALA A 83 -20.55 -5.43 16.52
CA ALA A 83 -20.89 -4.96 15.18
C ALA A 83 -21.15 -6.12 14.21
N ASP A 84 -22.35 -6.16 13.62
CA ASP A 84 -22.76 -7.16 12.61
C ASP A 84 -21.77 -7.27 11.44
N SER A 85 -21.20 -6.14 10.99
CA SER A 85 -20.03 -6.14 10.11
C SER A 85 -19.28 -4.80 10.09
N PHE A 86 -17.96 -4.86 10.27
CA PHE A 86 -17.07 -3.76 9.87
C PHE A 86 -16.30 -4.11 8.60
N ALA A 87 -15.99 -3.09 7.81
CA ALA A 87 -15.06 -3.25 6.70
C ALA A 87 -13.72 -3.82 7.21
N LYS A 88 -13.16 -4.80 6.51
CA LYS A 88 -11.90 -5.49 6.89
C LYS A 88 -10.76 -4.54 7.27
N SER A 89 -10.68 -3.39 6.61
CA SER A 89 -9.66 -2.37 6.89
C SER A 89 -9.85 -1.68 8.24
N LYS A 90 -11.09 -1.43 8.66
CA LYS A 90 -11.42 -0.86 9.98
C LYS A 90 -11.14 -1.89 11.07
N THR A 91 -11.56 -3.14 10.89
CA THR A 91 -11.26 -4.23 11.83
C THR A 91 -9.76 -4.42 12.01
N GLY A 92 -9.01 -4.47 10.92
CA GLY A 92 -7.55 -4.60 10.96
C GLY A 92 -6.87 -3.41 11.66
N ALA A 93 -7.35 -2.18 11.41
CA ALA A 93 -6.82 -0.99 12.08
C ALA A 93 -7.11 -1.00 13.59
N LEU A 94 -8.33 -1.35 14.00
CA LEU A 94 -8.72 -1.44 15.41
C LEU A 94 -7.93 -2.52 16.14
N LYS A 95 -7.80 -3.73 15.57
CA LYS A 95 -6.95 -4.78 16.14
C LYS A 95 -5.49 -4.37 16.26
N PHE A 96 -4.98 -3.64 15.27
CA PHE A 96 -3.64 -3.09 15.35
C PHE A 96 -3.54 -2.08 16.49
N ILE A 97 -4.50 -1.16 16.63
CA ILE A 97 -4.53 -0.17 17.73
C ILE A 97 -4.61 -0.86 19.09
N ALA A 98 -5.42 -1.91 19.23
CA ALA A 98 -5.53 -2.71 20.47
C ALA A 98 -4.19 -3.31 20.90
N SER A 99 -3.29 -3.61 19.95
CA SER A 99 -1.93 -4.12 20.22
C SER A 99 -0.89 -3.07 20.61
N LEU A 100 -1.29 -1.80 20.79
CA LEU A 100 -0.39 -0.69 21.10
C LEU A 100 -0.49 -0.28 22.57
N GLU A 101 0.59 0.32 23.08
CA GLU A 101 0.74 0.74 24.48
C GLU A 101 -0.38 1.64 25.01
N ILE A 102 -0.95 2.53 24.16
CA ILE A 102 -2.10 3.35 24.55
C ILE A 102 -3.32 2.50 24.94
N SER A 103 -3.45 1.32 24.33
CA SER A 103 -4.59 0.43 24.53
C SER A 103 -4.47 -0.42 25.80
N GLU A 104 -3.27 -0.53 26.37
CA GLU A 104 -3.03 -1.21 27.66
C GLU A 104 -3.43 -0.34 28.86
N LYS A 105 -3.58 0.98 28.63
CA LYS A 105 -3.93 1.94 29.68
C LYS A 105 -5.41 1.83 30.07
N ASN A 106 -5.68 2.17 31.32
CA ASN A 106 -7.04 2.33 31.83
C ASN A 106 -7.76 3.43 31.04
N ILE A 107 -8.85 3.08 30.36
CA ILE A 107 -9.55 3.97 29.45
C ILE A 107 -10.10 5.23 30.13
N TYR A 108 -10.57 5.11 31.38
CA TYR A 108 -11.13 6.24 32.14
C TYR A 108 -10.07 7.26 32.59
N SER A 109 -8.78 6.89 32.48
CA SER A 109 -7.65 7.72 32.90
C SER A 109 -6.86 8.33 31.74
N LEU A 110 -7.27 8.06 30.49
CA LEU A 110 -6.58 8.57 29.31
C LEU A 110 -6.64 10.10 29.27
N THR A 111 -5.46 10.70 29.11
CA THR A 111 -5.26 12.15 29.06
C THR A 111 -4.82 12.60 27.68
N ARG A 112 -4.82 13.93 27.46
CA ARG A 112 -4.27 14.49 26.21
C ARG A 112 -2.81 14.11 25.94
N GLN A 113 -2.03 13.85 27.00
CA GLN A 113 -0.63 13.46 26.88
C GLN A 113 -0.53 12.07 26.27
N ASP A 114 -1.38 11.13 26.71
CA ASP A 114 -1.42 9.76 26.18
C ASP A 114 -1.74 9.72 24.68
N PHE A 115 -2.75 10.48 24.24
CA PHE A 115 -3.08 10.59 22.82
C PHE A 115 -1.97 11.26 22.01
N SER A 116 -1.30 12.26 22.59
CA SER A 116 -0.18 12.97 21.94
C SER A 116 1.04 12.07 21.80
N ASP A 117 1.39 11.33 22.84
CA ASP A 117 2.52 10.40 22.86
C ASP A 117 2.28 9.24 21.89
N HIS A 118 1.04 8.73 21.83
CA HIS A 118 0.64 7.77 20.81
C HIS A 118 0.84 8.35 19.39
N ALA A 119 0.36 9.56 19.13
CA ALA A 119 0.52 10.16 17.81
C ALA A 119 2.00 10.39 17.42
N ILE A 120 2.81 10.87 18.36
CA ILE A 120 4.24 11.14 18.16
C ILE A 120 5.03 9.83 17.96
N SER A 121 4.78 8.82 18.78
CA SER A 121 5.42 7.50 18.65
C SER A 121 5.10 6.85 17.32
N ARG A 122 3.84 6.91 16.86
CA ARG A 122 3.43 6.42 15.53
C ARG A 122 4.13 7.16 14.39
N ARG A 123 4.36 8.47 14.52
CA ARG A 123 5.11 9.27 13.52
C ARG A 123 6.60 8.94 13.50
N LYS A 124 7.20 8.72 14.67
CA LYS A 124 8.62 8.40 14.80
C LYS A 124 8.94 6.98 14.34
N GLY A 125 8.00 6.06 14.53
CA GLY A 125 8.28 4.64 14.43
C GLY A 125 9.05 4.14 15.66
N ASP A 126 9.35 2.86 15.66
CA ASP A 126 10.10 2.20 16.71
C ASP A 126 11.15 1.27 16.08
N ILE A 127 12.41 1.66 16.23
CA ILE A 127 13.57 0.94 15.70
C ILE A 127 13.72 -0.42 16.38
N THR A 128 13.34 -0.55 17.65
CA THR A 128 13.50 -1.80 18.42
C THR A 128 12.55 -2.89 17.96
N THR A 129 11.33 -2.52 17.56
CA THR A 129 10.35 -3.44 16.97
C THR A 129 10.40 -3.48 15.44
N GLY A 130 11.31 -2.74 14.81
CA GLY A 130 11.45 -2.64 13.35
C GLY A 130 10.28 -1.92 12.66
N ARG A 131 9.51 -1.11 13.41
CA ARG A 131 8.34 -0.39 12.90
C ARG A 131 8.76 0.96 12.35
N GLU A 132 8.59 1.17 11.05
CA GLU A 132 8.80 2.48 10.44
C GLU A 132 7.72 3.49 10.87
N GLY A 133 8.09 4.77 10.87
CA GLY A 133 7.17 5.87 11.13
C GLY A 133 6.10 5.98 10.05
N VAL A 134 4.86 6.23 10.44
CA VAL A 134 3.73 6.33 9.48
C VAL A 134 3.42 7.77 9.10
N ALA A 135 2.76 7.96 7.95
CA ALA A 135 2.32 9.27 7.47
C ALA A 135 1.32 9.95 8.44
N PRO A 136 1.23 11.31 8.49
CA PRO A 136 0.32 12.03 9.38
C PRO A 136 -1.15 11.62 9.24
N ALA A 137 -1.57 11.26 8.03
CA ALA A 137 -2.94 10.84 7.75
C ALA A 137 -3.27 9.46 8.32
N THR A 138 -2.28 8.57 8.42
CA THR A 138 -2.45 7.27 9.07
C THR A 138 -2.70 7.47 10.56
N VAL A 139 -1.91 8.33 11.22
CA VAL A 139 -2.10 8.64 12.65
C VAL A 139 -3.44 9.33 12.91
N LEU A 140 -3.85 10.26 12.03
CA LEU A 140 -5.17 10.88 12.12
C LEU A 140 -6.30 9.83 12.05
N LYS A 141 -6.11 8.79 11.22
CA LYS A 141 -7.06 7.69 11.09
C LYS A 141 -7.06 6.79 12.33
N ASP A 142 -5.90 6.51 12.92
CA ASP A 142 -5.78 5.78 14.19
C ASP A 142 -6.59 6.51 15.29
N LEU A 143 -6.36 7.81 15.46
CA LEU A 143 -7.11 8.65 16.42
C LEU A 143 -8.62 8.68 16.12
N SER A 144 -9.01 8.75 14.85
CA SER A 144 -10.43 8.73 14.45
C SER A 144 -11.10 7.39 14.81
N HIS A 145 -10.38 6.27 14.73
CA HIS A 145 -10.87 4.97 15.17
C HIS A 145 -11.02 4.90 16.69
N ILE A 146 -10.05 5.45 17.44
CA ILE A 146 -10.16 5.57 18.90
C ILE A 146 -11.38 6.42 19.28
N LYS A 147 -11.60 7.58 18.63
CA LYS A 147 -12.79 8.41 18.87
C LYS A 147 -14.09 7.64 18.64
N ALA A 148 -14.15 6.82 17.60
CA ALA A 148 -15.35 6.02 17.31
C ALA A 148 -15.66 5.04 18.45
N VAL A 149 -14.64 4.40 19.03
CA VAL A 149 -14.79 3.50 20.19
C VAL A 149 -15.22 4.29 21.44
N LEU A 150 -14.56 5.42 21.73
CA LEU A 150 -14.91 6.26 22.88
C LEU A 150 -16.36 6.76 22.81
N ASN A 151 -16.79 7.25 21.65
CA ASN A 151 -18.16 7.72 21.45
C ASN A 151 -19.18 6.58 21.58
N HIS A 152 -18.89 5.40 21.04
CA HIS A 152 -19.79 4.25 21.18
C HIS A 152 -19.90 3.83 22.64
N ALA A 153 -18.78 3.77 23.35
CA ALA A 153 -18.77 3.45 24.77
C ALA A 153 -19.54 4.46 25.63
N GLU A 154 -19.40 5.75 25.35
CA GLU A 154 -20.12 6.81 26.06
C GLU A 154 -21.64 6.74 25.77
N TYR A 155 -22.03 6.72 24.49
CA TYR A 155 -23.43 6.88 24.11
C TYR A 155 -24.24 5.58 24.10
N VAL A 156 -23.60 4.43 23.88
CA VAL A 156 -24.28 3.13 23.78
C VAL A 156 -24.10 2.33 25.06
N TRP A 157 -22.88 2.28 25.62
CA TRP A 157 -22.63 1.54 26.86
C TRP A 157 -22.87 2.37 28.12
N GLY A 158 -23.04 3.69 27.98
CA GLY A 158 -23.24 4.60 29.13
C GLY A 158 -21.99 4.76 30.00
N GLU A 159 -20.80 4.51 29.45
CA GLU A 159 -19.55 4.61 30.17
C GLU A 159 -19.19 6.10 30.43
N PRO A 160 -18.74 6.47 31.64
CA PRO A 160 -18.47 7.87 32.01
C PRO A 160 -17.17 8.41 31.39
N LEU A 161 -17.15 8.58 30.08
CA LEU A 161 -15.97 8.95 29.29
C LEU A 161 -15.92 10.42 28.84
N GLU A 162 -16.87 11.25 29.24
CA GLU A 162 -16.99 12.64 28.76
C GLU A 162 -15.67 13.43 28.93
N ASN A 163 -15.03 13.31 30.09
CA ASN A 163 -13.73 13.95 30.32
C ASN A 163 -12.61 13.41 29.41
N VAL A 164 -12.62 12.11 29.11
CA VAL A 164 -11.64 11.46 28.23
C VAL A 164 -11.84 11.95 26.79
N VAL A 165 -13.09 12.08 26.33
CA VAL A 165 -13.42 12.63 25.01
C VAL A 165 -12.97 14.09 24.90
N ILE A 166 -13.18 14.90 25.93
CA ILE A 166 -12.69 16.29 25.97
C ILE A 166 -11.16 16.34 25.89
N GLU A 167 -10.45 15.49 26.63
CA GLU A 167 -8.99 15.42 26.59
C GLU A 167 -8.46 14.94 25.23
N TYR A 168 -9.14 13.97 24.60
CA TYR A 168 -8.88 13.56 23.22
C TYR A 168 -9.03 14.74 22.24
N GLU A 169 -10.10 15.54 22.35
CA GLU A 169 -10.34 16.65 21.43
C GLU A 169 -9.29 17.75 21.55
N LYS A 170 -8.85 18.06 22.78
CA LYS A 170 -7.73 18.98 23.02
C LYS A 170 -6.42 18.47 22.41
N ALA A 171 -6.13 17.17 22.56
CA ALA A 171 -4.95 16.55 21.95
C ALA A 171 -5.02 16.65 20.42
N LEU A 172 -6.14 16.24 19.81
CA LEU A 172 -6.32 16.28 18.36
C LEU A 172 -6.15 17.70 17.80
N LEU A 173 -6.70 18.71 18.47
CA LEU A 173 -6.54 20.11 18.08
C LEU A 173 -5.07 20.56 18.14
N GLY A 174 -4.36 20.22 19.22
CA GLY A 174 -2.93 20.51 19.36
C GLY A 174 -2.07 19.84 18.29
N LEU A 175 -2.28 18.52 18.08
CA LEU A 175 -1.58 17.71 17.08
C LEU A 175 -1.84 18.18 15.64
N THR A 176 -3.05 18.66 15.36
CA THR A 176 -3.41 19.20 14.04
C THR A 176 -2.70 20.52 13.80
N LYS A 177 -2.69 21.43 14.79
CA LYS A 177 -2.00 22.73 14.71
C LYS A 177 -0.49 22.58 14.54
N SER A 178 0.11 21.59 15.20
CA SER A 178 1.54 21.27 15.06
C SER A 178 1.87 20.45 13.81
N ARG A 179 0.89 20.14 12.96
CA ARG A 179 1.03 19.33 11.72
C ARG A 179 1.56 17.91 11.96
N ILE A 180 1.47 17.40 13.19
CA ILE A 180 1.81 16.00 13.52
C ILE A 180 0.78 15.05 12.90
N VAL A 181 -0.49 15.46 12.92
CA VAL A 181 -1.58 14.78 12.23
C VAL A 181 -2.20 15.72 11.20
N THR A 182 -2.32 15.27 9.96
CA THR A 182 -2.92 16.06 8.87
C THR A 182 -3.67 15.13 7.92
N LYS A 183 -4.65 15.67 7.20
CA LYS A 183 -5.32 14.93 6.13
C LYS A 183 -4.30 14.60 5.04
N SER A 184 -4.51 13.48 4.34
CA SER A 184 -3.67 13.10 3.19
C SER A 184 -3.59 14.26 2.19
N LYS A 185 -2.39 14.49 1.65
CA LYS A 185 -2.23 15.41 0.52
C LYS A 185 -3.11 14.95 -0.63
N VAL A 186 -3.76 15.92 -1.26
CA VAL A 186 -4.53 15.66 -2.48
C VAL A 186 -3.54 15.40 -3.60
N ARG A 187 -3.77 14.29 -4.33
CA ARG A 187 -2.97 13.93 -5.49
C ARG A 187 -3.53 14.59 -6.75
N ASP A 188 -2.65 15.11 -7.59
CA ASP A 188 -2.90 15.83 -8.85
C ASP A 188 -2.13 15.22 -10.04
N ARG A 189 -1.51 14.05 -9.83
CA ARG A 189 -0.78 13.31 -10.86
C ARG A 189 -1.70 12.89 -12.00
N LEU A 190 -1.30 13.24 -13.22
CA LEU A 190 -1.91 12.79 -14.47
C LEU A 190 -0.84 12.11 -15.34
N PRO A 191 -1.15 10.98 -16.02
CA PRO A 191 -0.20 10.33 -16.90
C PRO A 191 0.08 11.20 -18.14
N THR A 192 1.31 11.16 -18.64
CA THR A 192 1.68 11.81 -19.90
C THR A 192 1.26 10.95 -21.11
N GLY A 193 1.23 11.54 -22.30
CA GLY A 193 0.98 10.77 -23.53
C GLY A 193 2.03 9.68 -23.75
N GLU A 194 3.31 9.98 -23.48
CA GLU A 194 4.43 9.03 -23.59
C GLU A 194 4.30 7.87 -22.59
N GLU A 195 3.93 8.15 -21.34
CA GLU A 195 3.68 7.11 -20.32
C GLU A 195 2.52 6.21 -20.73
N LEU A 196 1.41 6.78 -21.23
CA LEU A 196 0.27 6.01 -21.73
C LEU A 196 0.64 5.16 -22.93
N GLN A 197 1.48 5.68 -23.84
CA GLN A 197 1.98 4.91 -24.98
C GLN A 197 2.85 3.73 -24.51
N ALA A 198 3.82 3.97 -23.62
CA ALA A 198 4.72 2.96 -23.10
C ALA A 198 3.94 1.85 -22.37
N LEU A 199 2.98 2.21 -21.51
CA LEU A 199 2.10 1.26 -20.83
C LEU A 199 1.23 0.48 -21.83
N THR A 200 0.68 1.14 -22.84
CA THR A 200 -0.13 0.48 -23.89
C THR A 200 0.70 -0.56 -24.63
N THR A 201 1.90 -0.19 -25.10
CA THR A 201 2.82 -1.09 -25.79
C THR A 201 3.21 -2.27 -24.90
N PHE A 202 3.60 -2.01 -23.64
CA PHE A 202 3.99 -3.06 -22.68
C PHE A 202 2.87 -4.08 -22.44
N PHE A 203 1.65 -3.59 -22.18
CA PHE A 203 0.51 -4.47 -21.91
C PHE A 203 -0.01 -5.18 -23.15
N TYR A 204 0.02 -4.53 -24.32
CA TYR A 204 -0.37 -5.14 -25.58
C TYR A 204 0.60 -6.28 -25.96
N LYS A 205 1.90 -6.03 -25.83
CA LYS A 205 2.96 -7.03 -26.02
C LYS A 205 2.77 -8.24 -25.11
N THR A 206 2.49 -8.01 -23.83
CA THR A 206 2.22 -9.08 -22.85
C THR A 206 0.96 -9.87 -23.23
N TRP A 207 -0.09 -9.17 -23.65
CA TRP A 207 -1.33 -9.78 -24.12
C TRP A 207 -1.14 -10.64 -25.36
N LYS A 208 -0.31 -10.23 -26.32
CA LYS A 208 -0.04 -11.03 -27.52
C LYS A 208 0.86 -12.24 -27.23
N ARG A 209 1.83 -12.12 -26.32
CA ARG A 209 2.74 -13.22 -25.94
C ARG A 209 2.07 -14.30 -25.09
N LYS A 210 1.27 -13.92 -24.09
CA LYS A 210 0.78 -14.85 -23.06
C LYS A 210 -0.71 -15.10 -23.20
N LYS A 211 -1.12 -16.32 -23.58
CA LYS A 211 -2.54 -16.69 -23.77
C LYS A 211 -3.38 -16.39 -22.53
N LYS A 212 -2.95 -16.85 -21.35
CA LYS A 212 -3.58 -16.60 -20.03
C LYS A 212 -3.06 -15.32 -19.37
N SER A 213 -3.29 -14.18 -20.00
CA SER A 213 -2.93 -12.87 -19.45
C SER A 213 -4.16 -11.99 -19.31
N VAL A 214 -4.09 -10.98 -18.45
CA VAL A 214 -5.15 -9.97 -18.33
C VAL A 214 -4.95 -8.92 -19.42
N PRO A 215 -6.01 -8.49 -20.15
CA PRO A 215 -5.91 -7.46 -21.19
C PRO A 215 -5.77 -6.05 -20.56
N MET A 216 -4.64 -5.81 -19.91
CA MET A 216 -4.39 -4.59 -19.14
C MET A 216 -4.42 -3.31 -19.97
N HIS A 217 -4.07 -3.37 -21.27
CA HIS A 217 -4.19 -2.24 -22.19
C HIS A 217 -5.66 -1.80 -22.33
N LEU A 218 -6.59 -2.75 -22.54
CA LEU A 218 -8.02 -2.44 -22.58
C LEU A 218 -8.55 -1.93 -21.23
N LEU A 219 -8.14 -2.55 -20.12
CA LEU A 219 -8.55 -2.12 -18.77
C LEU A 219 -8.12 -0.70 -18.44
N MET A 220 -6.87 -0.36 -18.76
CA MET A 220 -6.31 0.98 -18.55
C MET A 220 -7.11 2.02 -19.32
N TRP A 221 -7.31 1.81 -20.63
CA TRP A 221 -8.07 2.75 -21.45
C TRP A 221 -9.54 2.80 -21.06
N PHE A 222 -10.14 1.68 -20.63
CA PHE A 222 -11.50 1.65 -20.12
C PHE A 222 -11.63 2.43 -18.83
N ALA A 223 -10.64 2.39 -17.93
CA ALA A 223 -10.63 3.24 -16.74
C ALA A 223 -10.58 4.74 -17.10
N ILE A 224 -9.79 5.11 -18.12
CA ILE A 224 -9.68 6.50 -18.62
C ILE A 224 -10.98 6.97 -19.27
N TYR A 225 -11.69 6.12 -20.02
CA TYR A 225 -12.93 6.54 -20.68
C TYR A 225 -14.19 6.39 -19.81
N SER A 226 -14.25 5.41 -18.92
CA SER A 226 -15.43 5.22 -18.08
C SER A 226 -15.36 5.99 -16.76
N GLY A 227 -14.16 6.46 -16.38
CA GLY A 227 -13.89 7.08 -15.08
C GLY A 227 -14.21 6.20 -13.88
N ARG A 228 -14.35 4.89 -14.06
CA ARG A 228 -14.71 3.94 -13.00
C ARG A 228 -13.54 3.66 -12.06
N ARG A 229 -13.83 3.28 -10.82
CA ARG A 229 -12.81 2.75 -9.91
C ARG A 229 -12.45 1.32 -10.33
N GLU A 230 -11.23 0.91 -10.00
CA GLU A 230 -10.72 -0.43 -10.32
C GLU A 230 -11.65 -1.56 -9.84
N ASP A 231 -12.11 -1.50 -8.59
CA ASP A 231 -13.08 -2.45 -8.02
C ASP A 231 -14.42 -2.43 -8.76
N GLU A 232 -14.88 -1.25 -9.18
CA GLU A 232 -16.13 -1.11 -9.94
C GLU A 232 -15.99 -1.78 -11.31
N ILE A 233 -14.88 -1.55 -12.02
CA ILE A 233 -14.60 -2.17 -13.34
C ILE A 233 -14.65 -3.70 -13.24
N CYS A 234 -14.00 -4.27 -12.23
CA CYS A 234 -13.91 -5.72 -12.03
C CYS A 234 -15.24 -6.35 -11.55
N SER A 235 -16.21 -5.54 -11.10
CA SER A 235 -17.50 -6.01 -10.60
C SER A 235 -18.68 -5.68 -11.52
N LEU A 236 -18.46 -4.98 -12.65
CA LEU A 236 -19.49 -4.70 -13.65
C LEU A 236 -20.07 -6.00 -14.21
N ARG A 237 -21.37 -6.22 -13.98
CA ARG A 237 -22.11 -7.36 -14.53
C ARG A 237 -22.62 -7.02 -15.92
N LEU A 238 -22.53 -7.95 -16.85
CA LEU A 238 -23.02 -7.78 -18.23
C LEU A 238 -24.53 -7.54 -18.30
N ALA A 239 -25.30 -8.15 -17.39
CA ALA A 239 -26.75 -7.96 -17.29
C ALA A 239 -27.16 -6.54 -16.84
N ASP A 240 -26.23 -5.79 -16.24
CA ASP A 240 -26.45 -4.44 -15.73
C ASP A 240 -26.16 -3.36 -16.80
N TYR A 241 -25.76 -3.77 -18.01
CA TYR A 241 -25.49 -2.84 -19.11
C TYR A 241 -26.75 -2.55 -19.93
N ASP A 242 -27.22 -1.31 -19.86
CA ASP A 242 -28.28 -0.78 -20.70
C ASP A 242 -27.69 -0.19 -21.98
N ARG A 243 -27.73 -0.98 -23.05
CA ARG A 243 -27.28 -0.60 -24.39
C ARG A 243 -28.11 0.52 -25.01
N THR A 244 -29.41 0.58 -24.71
CA THR A 244 -30.34 1.54 -25.32
C THR A 244 -30.04 2.95 -24.83
N ASN A 245 -29.78 3.09 -23.52
CA ASN A 245 -29.53 4.39 -22.90
C ASN A 245 -28.04 4.72 -22.71
N ALA A 246 -27.14 3.82 -23.16
CA ALA A 246 -25.69 3.94 -22.94
C ALA A 246 -25.34 4.14 -21.46
N GLN A 247 -25.92 3.33 -20.58
CA GLN A 247 -25.75 3.41 -19.14
C GLN A 247 -25.40 2.05 -18.54
N TRP A 248 -24.66 2.05 -17.44
CA TRP A 248 -24.33 0.83 -16.71
C TRP A 248 -24.71 0.99 -15.24
N LEU A 249 -25.47 0.03 -14.71
CA LEU A 249 -25.75 -0.02 -13.28
C LEU A 249 -24.51 -0.47 -12.50
N VAL A 250 -23.91 0.47 -11.77
CA VAL A 250 -22.83 0.22 -10.83
C VAL A 250 -23.45 -0.14 -9.49
N ARG A 251 -23.34 -1.41 -9.10
CA ARG A 251 -23.82 -1.90 -7.80
C ARG A 251 -22.83 -1.52 -6.69
N ASP A 252 -23.39 -1.36 -5.50
CA ASP A 252 -22.69 -1.02 -4.26
C ASP A 252 -21.61 0.05 -4.43
N ALA A 253 -21.97 1.15 -5.09
CA ALA A 253 -21.07 2.26 -5.34
C ALA A 253 -20.56 2.81 -4.01
N LYS A 254 -19.24 3.04 -3.94
CA LYS A 254 -18.57 3.44 -2.70
C LYS A 254 -19.10 4.77 -2.16
N HIS A 255 -19.73 4.73 -0.98
CA HIS A 255 -20.18 5.89 -0.19
C HIS A 255 -19.48 5.93 1.18
N PRO A 256 -19.25 7.11 1.79
CA PRO A 256 -18.72 7.23 3.15
C PRO A 256 -19.53 6.47 4.20
N ASP A 257 -20.86 6.44 4.06
CA ASP A 257 -21.80 5.84 5.02
C ASP A 257 -22.10 4.34 4.76
N GLY A 258 -21.42 3.73 3.79
CA GLY A 258 -21.61 2.32 3.42
C GLY A 258 -21.95 2.15 1.95
N SER A 259 -21.38 1.13 1.32
CA SER A 259 -21.60 0.84 -0.10
C SER A 259 -22.83 -0.03 -0.38
N GLU A 260 -23.27 -0.83 0.60
CA GLU A 260 -24.34 -1.81 0.41
C GLU A 260 -25.67 -1.16 0.01
N GLY A 261 -26.27 -1.63 -1.09
CA GLY A 261 -27.53 -1.11 -1.61
C GLY A 261 -27.41 0.22 -2.35
N ASN A 262 -26.23 0.85 -2.38
CA ASN A 262 -26.01 2.11 -3.09
C ASN A 262 -25.79 1.88 -4.60
N HIS A 263 -26.86 1.55 -5.32
CA HIS A 263 -26.80 1.30 -6.76
C HIS A 263 -26.96 2.59 -7.58
N LYS A 264 -26.12 2.78 -8.61
CA LYS A 264 -26.11 4.01 -9.41
C LYS A 264 -25.88 3.74 -10.88
N TYR A 265 -26.59 4.45 -11.75
CA TYR A 265 -26.35 4.40 -13.19
C TYR A 265 -25.22 5.35 -13.58
N ALA A 266 -24.18 4.82 -14.23
CA ALA A 266 -23.11 5.59 -14.85
C ALA A 266 -23.34 5.69 -16.36
N HIS A 267 -23.27 6.90 -16.93
CA HIS A 267 -23.34 7.09 -18.37
C HIS A 267 -22.00 6.75 -19.03
N LEU A 268 -22.06 6.12 -20.21
CA LEU A 268 -20.88 5.75 -21.00
C LEU A 268 -20.87 6.54 -22.30
N GLU A 269 -19.74 7.20 -22.54
CA GLU A 269 -19.49 7.92 -23.79
C GLU A 269 -18.98 6.95 -24.87
N PRO A 270 -19.05 7.31 -26.17
CA PRO A 270 -18.79 6.39 -27.28
C PRO A 270 -17.45 5.63 -27.20
N LYS A 271 -16.37 6.29 -26.76
CA LYS A 271 -15.05 5.65 -26.58
C LYS A 271 -15.03 4.57 -25.50
N ALA A 272 -15.82 4.74 -24.43
CA ALA A 272 -15.96 3.71 -23.41
C ALA A 272 -16.73 2.49 -23.95
N ILE A 273 -17.79 2.75 -24.74
CA ILE A 273 -18.58 1.71 -25.40
C ILE A 273 -17.72 0.92 -26.41
N GLU A 274 -16.85 1.59 -27.15
CA GLU A 274 -15.89 0.93 -28.04
C GLU A 274 -15.05 -0.11 -27.30
N LEU A 275 -14.55 0.21 -26.11
CA LEU A 275 -13.79 -0.74 -25.30
C LEU A 275 -14.64 -1.85 -24.70
N VAL A 276 -15.89 -1.58 -24.34
CA VAL A 276 -16.85 -2.64 -23.98
C VAL A 276 -16.96 -3.64 -25.12
N ASN A 277 -17.08 -3.17 -26.36
CA ASN A 277 -17.12 -4.05 -27.53
C ASN A 277 -15.82 -4.83 -27.70
N LYS A 278 -14.65 -4.21 -27.50
CA LYS A 278 -13.34 -4.91 -27.53
C LYS A 278 -13.21 -6.01 -26.48
N PHE A 279 -13.77 -5.85 -25.28
CA PHE A 279 -13.83 -6.91 -24.28
C PHE A 279 -14.77 -8.06 -24.69
N MET A 280 -15.79 -7.76 -25.48
CA MET A 280 -16.79 -8.72 -25.97
C MET A 280 -16.40 -9.39 -27.29
N ASP A 281 -15.34 -8.93 -27.96
CA ASP A 281 -14.75 -9.59 -29.12
C ASP A 281 -14.46 -11.06 -28.81
N LYS A 282 -14.81 -11.96 -29.74
CA LYS A 282 -14.79 -13.42 -29.51
C LYS A 282 -13.46 -13.93 -28.96
N GLU A 283 -12.34 -13.49 -29.55
CA GLU A 283 -10.99 -13.89 -29.10
C GLU A 283 -10.72 -13.39 -27.67
N THR A 284 -10.92 -12.09 -27.44
CA THR A 284 -10.69 -11.45 -26.14
C THR A 284 -11.55 -12.07 -25.05
N ARG A 285 -12.84 -12.25 -25.31
CA ARG A 285 -13.79 -12.81 -24.35
C ARG A 285 -13.42 -14.24 -23.96
N THR A 286 -13.06 -15.07 -24.94
CA THR A 286 -12.63 -16.46 -24.68
C THR A 286 -11.44 -16.49 -23.72
N ARG A 287 -10.40 -15.71 -24.02
CA ARG A 287 -9.16 -15.65 -23.22
C ARG A 287 -9.39 -15.12 -21.80
N ILE A 288 -10.25 -14.12 -21.65
CA ILE A 288 -10.63 -13.58 -20.34
C ILE A 288 -11.36 -14.64 -19.50
N LEU A 289 -12.26 -15.43 -20.10
CA LEU A 289 -12.98 -16.48 -19.40
C LEU A 289 -12.08 -17.65 -18.98
N GLU A 290 -11.01 -17.94 -19.75
CA GLU A 290 -9.99 -18.93 -19.38
C GLU A 290 -9.23 -18.58 -18.08
N LEU A 291 -9.35 -17.35 -17.56
CA LEU A 291 -8.76 -16.94 -16.27
C LEU A 291 -9.50 -17.53 -15.05
N GLY A 292 -10.65 -18.18 -15.24
CA GLY A 292 -11.33 -18.96 -14.19
C GLY A 292 -12.27 -18.17 -13.28
N TYR A 293 -12.70 -16.98 -13.70
CA TYR A 293 -13.61 -16.11 -12.95
C TYR A 293 -15.02 -16.07 -13.58
N SER A 294 -15.98 -15.45 -12.90
CA SER A 294 -17.41 -15.45 -13.30
C SER A 294 -17.66 -14.93 -14.72
N ASN A 295 -18.35 -15.71 -15.54
CA ASN A 295 -18.75 -15.32 -16.90
C ASN A 295 -19.83 -14.23 -16.96
N GLN A 296 -20.35 -13.79 -15.81
CA GLN A 296 -21.35 -12.73 -15.71
C GLN A 296 -20.73 -11.33 -15.70
N LEU A 297 -19.43 -11.22 -15.46
CA LEU A 297 -18.73 -9.94 -15.38
C LEU A 297 -18.16 -9.53 -16.74
N LEU A 298 -18.08 -8.22 -16.98
CA LEU A 298 -17.40 -7.66 -18.17
C LEU A 298 -15.93 -8.06 -18.17
N VAL A 299 -15.22 -7.75 -17.08
CA VAL A 299 -13.82 -8.16 -16.89
C VAL A 299 -13.70 -8.98 -15.59
N PRO A 300 -13.86 -10.31 -15.66
CA PRO A 300 -13.77 -11.21 -14.52
C PRO A 300 -12.30 -11.39 -14.13
N VAL A 301 -11.75 -10.41 -13.41
CA VAL A 301 -10.37 -10.41 -12.90
C VAL A 301 -10.40 -9.89 -11.46
N ASN A 302 -9.49 -10.40 -10.63
CA ASN A 302 -9.33 -9.87 -9.27
C ASN A 302 -8.73 -8.46 -9.31
N THR A 303 -9.37 -7.49 -8.62
CA THR A 303 -8.85 -6.12 -8.49
C THR A 303 -7.38 -6.10 -8.06
N LYS A 304 -6.98 -6.89 -7.06
CA LYS A 304 -5.58 -6.89 -6.59
C LYS A 304 -4.59 -7.26 -7.69
N THR A 305 -5.00 -8.10 -8.64
CA THR A 305 -4.19 -8.48 -9.79
C THR A 305 -3.99 -7.30 -10.73
N VAL A 306 -5.04 -6.55 -11.02
CA VAL A 306 -4.99 -5.34 -11.86
C VAL A 306 -4.03 -4.31 -11.26
N SER A 307 -4.19 -4.00 -9.97
CA SER A 307 -3.34 -3.08 -9.23
C SER A 307 -1.87 -3.51 -9.26
N THR A 308 -1.62 -4.79 -8.97
CA THR A 308 -0.27 -5.37 -8.97
C THR A 308 0.37 -5.30 -10.35
N TYR A 309 -0.36 -5.65 -11.41
CA TYR A 309 0.15 -5.62 -12.78
C TYR A 309 0.46 -4.19 -13.23
N PHE A 310 -0.41 -3.23 -12.88
CA PHE A 310 -0.17 -1.83 -13.18
C PHE A 310 1.07 -1.29 -12.46
N THR A 311 1.20 -1.54 -11.15
CA THR A 311 2.38 -1.12 -10.37
C THR A 311 3.67 -1.75 -10.90
N ARG A 312 3.64 -3.04 -11.25
CA ARG A 312 4.81 -3.74 -11.84
C ARG A 312 5.18 -3.17 -13.21
N ALA A 313 4.20 -2.84 -14.05
CA ALA A 313 4.46 -2.22 -15.35
C ALA A 313 5.06 -0.83 -15.19
N CYS A 314 4.52 0.01 -14.29
CA CYS A 314 5.13 1.30 -13.97
C CYS A 314 6.57 1.14 -13.51
N LYS A 315 6.85 0.18 -12.61
CA LYS A 315 8.23 -0.11 -12.17
C LYS A 315 9.13 -0.59 -13.31
N ALA A 316 8.63 -1.44 -14.21
CA ALA A 316 9.40 -1.97 -15.32
C ALA A 316 9.67 -0.93 -16.43
N LEU A 317 8.92 0.17 -16.45
CA LEU A 317 9.04 1.27 -17.40
C LEU A 317 9.59 2.55 -16.73
N ASP A 318 10.07 2.45 -15.49
CA ASP A 318 10.58 3.56 -14.69
C ASP A 318 9.61 4.76 -14.59
N ILE A 319 8.31 4.47 -14.57
CA ILE A 319 7.25 5.48 -14.40
C ILE A 319 7.11 5.77 -12.91
N GLU A 320 7.60 6.94 -12.51
CA GLU A 320 7.54 7.38 -11.13
C GLU A 320 6.14 7.85 -10.72
N ASP A 321 5.79 7.45 -9.50
CA ASP A 321 4.60 7.90 -8.79
C ASP A 321 3.37 7.97 -9.69
N LEU A 322 2.98 6.85 -10.31
CA LEU A 322 1.70 6.68 -11.03
C LEU A 322 0.94 5.47 -10.49
N ARG A 323 -0.35 5.62 -10.24
CA ARG A 323 -1.23 4.56 -9.71
C ARG A 323 -2.41 4.35 -10.64
N PHE A 324 -2.99 3.16 -10.63
CA PHE A 324 -4.19 2.86 -11.42
C PHE A 324 -5.35 3.83 -11.10
N HIS A 325 -5.45 4.27 -9.84
CA HIS A 325 -6.46 5.25 -9.43
C HIS A 325 -6.32 6.62 -10.12
N ASP A 326 -5.11 6.99 -10.55
CA ASP A 326 -4.86 8.26 -11.25
C ASP A 326 -5.52 8.27 -12.64
N LEU A 327 -5.81 7.10 -13.21
CA LEU A 327 -6.55 6.99 -14.48
C LEU A 327 -7.98 7.54 -14.38
N ARG A 328 -8.60 7.44 -13.20
CA ARG A 328 -9.90 8.08 -12.94
C ARG A 328 -9.77 9.60 -12.83
N HIS A 329 -8.65 10.09 -12.31
CA HIS A 329 -8.37 11.52 -12.32
C HIS A 329 -8.19 12.01 -13.77
N GLU A 330 -7.43 11.27 -14.58
CA GLU A 330 -7.28 11.50 -16.02
C GLU A 330 -8.62 11.52 -16.75
N ALA A 331 -9.51 10.57 -16.46
CA ALA A 331 -10.86 10.54 -17.03
C ALA A 331 -11.64 11.83 -16.78
N ALA A 332 -11.73 12.23 -15.50
CA ALA A 332 -12.46 13.43 -15.10
C ALA A 332 -11.84 14.71 -15.69
N THR A 333 -10.50 14.77 -15.75
CA THR A 333 -9.78 15.86 -16.41
C THR A 333 -10.09 15.92 -17.90
N ARG A 334 -10.06 14.78 -18.62
CA ARG A 334 -10.36 14.74 -20.07
C ARG A 334 -11.75 15.28 -20.38
N TYR A 335 -12.76 14.82 -19.66
CA TYR A 335 -14.13 15.28 -19.85
C TYR A 335 -14.31 16.76 -19.51
N ALA A 336 -13.64 17.26 -18.47
CA ALA A 336 -13.66 18.68 -18.14
C ALA A 336 -13.00 19.53 -19.24
N GLU A 337 -11.87 19.09 -19.78
CA GLU A 337 -11.19 19.71 -20.92
C GLU A 337 -12.06 19.70 -22.19
N ASP A 338 -12.90 18.67 -22.36
CA ASP A 338 -13.89 18.53 -23.44
C ASP A 338 -15.13 19.42 -23.23
N GLY A 339 -15.18 20.18 -22.13
CA GLY A 339 -16.23 21.16 -21.86
C GLY A 339 -17.46 20.59 -21.14
N PHE A 340 -17.34 19.42 -20.51
CA PHE A 340 -18.46 18.84 -19.79
C PHE A 340 -18.78 19.67 -18.54
N SER A 341 -20.07 19.98 -18.36
CA SER A 341 -20.54 20.59 -17.12
C SER A 341 -20.37 19.63 -15.94
N VAL A 342 -20.29 20.17 -14.72
CA VAL A 342 -20.14 19.34 -13.52
C VAL A 342 -21.26 18.30 -13.36
N PRO A 343 -22.54 18.62 -13.62
CA PRO A 343 -23.60 17.60 -13.63
C PRO A 343 -23.34 16.46 -14.63
N LYS A 344 -22.86 16.77 -15.85
CA LYS A 344 -22.52 15.74 -16.85
C LYS A 344 -21.31 14.91 -16.42
N LEU A 345 -20.31 15.53 -15.78
CA LEU A 345 -19.19 14.81 -15.16
C LEU A 345 -19.65 13.88 -14.04
N GLN A 346 -20.68 14.27 -13.26
CA GLN A 346 -21.24 13.45 -12.19
C GLN A 346 -21.93 12.20 -12.72
N THR A 347 -22.66 12.29 -13.83
CA THR A 347 -23.31 11.11 -14.42
C THR A 347 -22.29 10.09 -14.95
N ILE A 348 -21.12 10.54 -15.39
CA ILE A 348 -20.06 9.65 -15.88
C ILE A 348 -19.20 9.14 -14.75
N THR A 349 -18.77 10.00 -13.82
CA THR A 349 -17.79 9.66 -12.78
C THR A 349 -18.43 9.24 -11.44
N LEU A 350 -19.72 9.47 -11.22
CA LEU A 350 -20.42 9.17 -9.96
C LEU A 350 -19.76 9.79 -8.71
N HIS A 351 -19.20 11.00 -8.84
CA HIS A 351 -18.76 11.75 -7.67
C HIS A 351 -19.94 12.48 -7.02
N GLU A 352 -20.17 12.23 -5.74
CA GLU A 352 -21.27 12.85 -4.99
C GLU A 352 -20.93 14.25 -4.48
N SER A 353 -19.69 14.45 -4.02
CA SER A 353 -19.28 15.71 -3.42
C SER A 353 -18.73 16.69 -4.46
N TRP A 354 -19.29 17.90 -4.47
CA TRP A 354 -18.73 19.05 -5.18
C TRP A 354 -17.25 19.29 -4.83
N ASN A 355 -16.84 19.09 -3.58
CA ASN A 355 -15.45 19.29 -3.17
C ASN A 355 -14.46 18.37 -3.90
N THR A 356 -14.92 17.19 -4.34
CA THR A 356 -14.09 16.29 -5.14
C THR A 356 -13.96 16.78 -6.59
N LEU A 357 -15.04 17.38 -7.13
CA LEU A 357 -15.12 17.83 -8.52
C LEU A 357 -14.65 19.28 -8.75
N LYS A 358 -14.61 20.11 -7.71
CA LYS A 358 -14.25 21.54 -7.79
C LYS A 358 -12.92 21.78 -8.53
N ARG A 359 -11.98 20.84 -8.42
CA ARG A 359 -10.68 20.89 -9.11
C ARG A 359 -10.78 20.88 -10.63
N TYR A 360 -11.86 20.34 -11.19
CA TYR A 360 -12.05 20.22 -12.63
C TYR A 360 -12.69 21.46 -13.27
N VAL A 361 -13.15 22.43 -12.46
CA VAL A 361 -13.90 23.60 -12.93
C VAL A 361 -13.00 24.64 -13.60
N ASN A 362 -11.76 24.79 -13.11
CA ASN A 362 -10.80 25.80 -13.59
C ASN A 362 -9.53 25.14 -14.16
N LEU A 363 -9.68 24.17 -15.06
CA LEU A 363 -8.55 23.49 -15.67
C LEU A 363 -8.06 24.19 -16.93
N LYS A 364 -6.73 24.32 -17.05
CA LYS A 364 -6.08 24.68 -18.31
C LYS A 364 -6.14 23.49 -19.26
N LYS A 365 -6.67 23.68 -20.47
CA LYS A 365 -6.69 22.62 -21.49
C LYS A 365 -5.26 22.21 -21.83
N ARG A 366 -4.97 20.92 -21.74
CA ARG A 366 -3.79 20.34 -22.38
C ARG A 366 -3.98 20.39 -23.91
N GLY A 367 -2.88 20.35 -24.64
CA GLY A 367 -2.88 20.29 -26.11
C GLY A 367 -3.42 18.96 -26.63
N GLN A 368 -2.82 18.42 -27.69
CA GLN A 368 -3.22 17.09 -28.19
C GLN A 368 -2.93 16.01 -27.13
N ARG A 369 -3.93 15.18 -26.85
CA ARG A 369 -3.84 14.06 -25.89
C ARG A 369 -3.84 12.76 -26.67
N LEU A 370 -3.01 11.81 -26.25
CA LEU A 370 -3.01 10.46 -26.82
C LEU A 370 -4.37 9.78 -26.57
N ASP A 371 -4.88 9.14 -27.61
CA ASP A 371 -6.12 8.36 -27.58
C ASP A 371 -5.87 6.87 -27.84
N PHE A 372 -6.82 6.01 -27.46
CA PHE A 372 -6.70 4.56 -27.56
C PHE A 372 -6.37 4.09 -28.98
N ALA A 373 -7.05 4.61 -29.99
CA ALA A 373 -6.84 4.20 -31.37
C ALA A 373 -5.42 4.51 -31.85
N GLU A 374 -4.91 5.71 -31.55
CA GLU A 374 -3.53 6.13 -31.86
C GLU A 374 -2.53 5.24 -31.10
N ALA A 375 -2.76 5.04 -29.80
CA ALA A 375 -1.87 4.25 -28.95
C ALA A 375 -1.76 2.79 -29.38
N MET A 376 -2.90 2.20 -29.75
CA MET A 376 -2.98 0.84 -30.26
C MET A 376 -2.33 0.71 -31.63
N SER A 377 -2.53 1.67 -32.54
CA SER A 377 -1.88 1.65 -33.84
C SER A 377 -0.36 1.59 -33.71
N VAL A 378 0.21 2.37 -32.79
CA VAL A 378 1.65 2.36 -32.51
C VAL A 378 2.08 1.04 -31.86
N ALA A 379 1.34 0.55 -30.87
CA ALA A 379 1.66 -0.71 -30.19
C ALA A 379 1.56 -1.93 -31.11
N GLU A 380 0.60 -1.93 -32.04
CA GLU A 380 0.43 -2.95 -33.07
C GLU A 380 1.56 -2.93 -34.09
N ALA A 381 1.94 -1.73 -34.57
CA ALA A 381 3.08 -1.58 -35.47
C ALA A 381 4.39 -2.03 -34.81
N ASP A 382 4.64 -1.61 -33.57
CA ASP A 382 5.79 -2.04 -32.76
C ASP A 382 5.84 -3.57 -32.64
N TYR A 383 4.74 -4.19 -32.23
CA TYR A 383 4.66 -5.65 -32.13
C TYR A 383 4.92 -6.32 -33.49
N ASN A 384 4.25 -5.88 -34.55
CA ASN A 384 4.36 -6.51 -35.87
C ASN A 384 5.77 -6.37 -36.48
N ASN A 385 6.42 -5.23 -36.29
CA ASN A 385 7.78 -4.98 -36.78
C ASN A 385 8.80 -5.82 -36.02
N HIS A 386 8.69 -5.88 -34.69
CA HIS A 386 9.66 -6.61 -33.86
C HIS A 386 9.41 -8.13 -33.80
N TYR A 387 8.20 -8.63 -34.11
CA TYR A 387 7.84 -10.05 -33.93
C TYR A 387 7.71 -10.90 -35.20
N LYS A 388 7.65 -10.30 -36.39
CA LYS A 388 7.71 -11.09 -37.64
C LYS A 388 9.03 -11.86 -37.78
N GLU A 389 10.13 -11.28 -37.31
CA GLU A 389 11.45 -11.95 -37.27
C GLU A 389 11.56 -12.94 -36.10
N TRP A 390 10.93 -12.62 -34.97
CA TRP A 390 10.91 -13.44 -33.74
C TRP A 390 10.11 -14.75 -33.88
N ASN A 391 9.07 -14.78 -34.73
CA ASN A 391 8.20 -15.96 -34.95
C ASN A 391 8.92 -17.19 -35.53
N LYS A 392 10.07 -17.02 -36.23
CA LYS A 392 10.88 -18.15 -36.71
C LYS A 392 11.67 -18.83 -35.57
N LYS A 393 12.08 -18.08 -34.55
CA LYS A 393 12.79 -18.60 -33.37
C LYS A 393 11.85 -19.18 -32.33
N GLN A 394 10.69 -18.58 -32.11
CA GLN A 394 9.79 -18.96 -31.01
C GLN A 394 9.04 -20.28 -31.19
N ARG A 395 8.92 -20.85 -32.39
CA ARG A 395 8.45 -22.23 -32.53
C ARG A 395 9.40 -23.23 -31.86
N ASN A 396 10.70 -22.93 -31.78
CA ASN A 396 11.67 -23.74 -31.03
C ASN A 396 11.67 -23.40 -29.53
N LEU A 397 11.47 -22.13 -29.13
CA LEU A 397 11.43 -21.76 -27.70
C LEU A 397 10.11 -22.12 -26.99
N SER A 398 8.97 -22.16 -27.68
CA SER A 398 7.66 -22.43 -27.06
C SER A 398 7.53 -23.85 -26.49
N GLU A 399 8.29 -24.81 -27.02
CA GLU A 399 8.39 -26.16 -26.44
C GLU A 399 9.25 -26.19 -25.16
N MET A 400 10.19 -25.25 -25.01
CA MET A 400 11.03 -25.08 -23.80
C MET A 400 10.35 -24.23 -22.71
N ASP A 401 9.72 -23.10 -23.06
CA ASP A 401 9.11 -22.16 -22.10
C ASP A 401 7.88 -22.73 -21.36
N THR A 402 7.19 -23.71 -21.95
CA THR A 402 6.09 -24.41 -21.26
C THR A 402 6.58 -25.43 -20.25
N PHE A 403 7.85 -25.84 -20.35
CA PHE A 403 8.53 -26.73 -19.43
C PHE A 403 9.11 -25.96 -18.21
N GLU A 404 9.66 -24.75 -18.43
CA GLU A 404 10.36 -23.96 -17.39
C GLU A 404 9.47 -23.23 -16.35
N ALA A 405 8.16 -23.13 -16.57
CA ALA A 405 7.27 -22.49 -15.59
C ALA A 405 6.82 -23.44 -14.46
N PHE A 406 7.17 -24.73 -14.50
CA PHE A 406 6.81 -25.71 -13.47
C PHE A 406 7.95 -26.63 -13.01
N GLU A 407 9.08 -26.68 -13.73
CA GLU A 407 10.27 -27.40 -13.27
C GLU A 407 11.46 -26.42 -13.22
N LEU A 408 11.97 -26.18 -12.01
CA LEU A 408 13.31 -25.61 -11.82
C LEU A 408 14.26 -26.48 -12.65
N SER A 409 15.02 -25.88 -13.57
CA SER A 409 15.98 -26.63 -14.39
C SER A 409 16.81 -27.58 -13.52
N GLU A 410 16.70 -28.88 -13.75
CA GLU A 410 17.53 -29.89 -13.09
C GLU A 410 19.02 -29.75 -13.48
N SER A 411 19.30 -28.97 -14.54
CA SER A 411 20.64 -28.63 -14.99
C SER A 411 21.31 -27.60 -14.07
N SER A 412 22.49 -27.97 -13.56
CA SER A 412 23.44 -27.07 -12.88
C SER A 412 24.47 -26.47 -13.85
N GLU A 413 24.30 -26.66 -15.15
CA GLU A 413 25.28 -26.27 -16.16
C GLU A 413 25.17 -24.78 -16.49
N ILE A 414 26.30 -24.09 -16.43
CA ILE A 414 26.40 -22.64 -16.65
C ILE A 414 26.88 -22.40 -18.07
N ILE A 415 25.96 -21.97 -18.93
CA ILE A 415 26.22 -21.64 -20.33
C ILE A 415 26.23 -20.13 -20.48
N VAL A 416 27.38 -19.59 -20.86
CA VAL A 416 27.63 -18.15 -21.04
C VAL A 416 28.43 -17.90 -22.31
N HIS A 417 28.38 -16.67 -22.82
CA HIS A 417 29.03 -16.31 -24.09
C HIS A 417 30.55 -16.15 -23.99
N TYR A 418 31.09 -15.96 -22.78
CA TYR A 418 32.50 -15.66 -22.55
C TYR A 418 33.05 -16.50 -21.40
N ASP A 419 34.28 -16.99 -21.56
CA ASP A 419 34.91 -17.89 -20.60
C ASP A 419 35.23 -17.15 -19.30
N PHE A 420 35.64 -15.88 -19.36
CA PHE A 420 35.88 -15.08 -18.15
C PHE A 420 34.62 -14.94 -17.28
N ILE A 421 33.44 -14.83 -17.90
CA ILE A 421 32.15 -14.77 -17.17
C ILE A 421 31.88 -16.11 -16.49
N LYS A 422 32.18 -17.22 -17.16
CA LYS A 422 32.00 -18.55 -16.60
C LYS A 422 32.82 -18.73 -15.33
N VAL A 423 34.10 -18.37 -15.40
CA VAL A 423 35.03 -18.44 -14.26
C VAL A 423 34.52 -17.59 -13.09
N LEU A 424 34.15 -16.33 -13.35
CA LEU A 424 33.66 -15.43 -12.29
C LEU A 424 32.37 -15.94 -11.63
N ILE A 425 31.44 -16.50 -12.43
CA ILE A 425 30.21 -17.10 -11.89
C ILE A 425 30.53 -18.32 -11.04
N GLU A 426 31.44 -19.18 -11.48
CA GLU A 426 31.86 -20.37 -10.72
C GLU A 426 32.53 -19.98 -9.38
N GLU A 427 33.38 -18.95 -9.37
CA GLU A 427 33.97 -18.38 -8.16
C GLU A 427 32.92 -17.81 -7.21
N PHE A 428 31.98 -17.02 -7.73
CA PHE A 428 30.86 -16.48 -6.97
C PHE A 428 30.06 -17.61 -6.30
N ILE A 429 29.70 -18.65 -7.06
CA ILE A 429 28.96 -19.81 -6.54
C ILE A 429 29.78 -20.52 -5.48
N GLU A 430 31.08 -20.76 -5.70
CA GLU A 430 31.92 -21.48 -4.75
C GLU A 430 32.07 -20.72 -3.41
N GLN A 431 32.27 -19.40 -3.47
CA GLN A 431 32.38 -18.55 -2.29
C GLN A 431 31.06 -18.52 -1.50
N HIS A 432 29.93 -18.34 -2.19
CA HIS A 432 28.64 -18.12 -1.55
C HIS A 432 27.94 -19.41 -1.13
N LYS A 433 28.25 -20.55 -1.78
CA LYS A 433 27.81 -21.89 -1.35
C LYS A 433 28.45 -22.32 -0.03
N LYS A 434 29.61 -21.76 0.35
CA LYS A 434 30.28 -22.03 1.65
C LYS A 434 29.82 -21.09 2.77
N SER A 435 29.20 -19.95 2.45
CA SER A 435 28.80 -18.93 3.44
C SER A 435 27.50 -19.29 4.16
N LYS A 436 27.60 -19.72 5.43
CA LYS A 436 26.43 -20.01 6.30
C LYS A 436 25.45 -18.83 6.40
N TYR A 437 25.96 -17.60 6.37
CA TYR A 437 25.15 -16.38 6.40
C TYR A 437 24.38 -16.17 5.10
N PHE A 438 25.05 -16.30 3.95
CA PHE A 438 24.42 -16.19 2.63
C PHE A 438 23.32 -17.24 2.43
N ILE A 439 23.62 -18.50 2.79
CA ILE A 439 22.67 -19.61 2.75
C ILE A 439 21.44 -19.30 3.63
N ARG A 440 21.64 -18.75 4.83
CA ARG A 440 20.53 -18.40 5.72
C ARG A 440 19.68 -17.23 5.19
N LYS A 441 20.33 -16.19 4.66
CA LYS A 441 19.70 -14.94 4.22
C LYS A 441 18.94 -15.11 2.90
N HIS A 442 19.54 -15.79 1.92
CA HIS A 442 19.03 -15.89 0.56
C HIS A 442 18.44 -17.27 0.25
N ILE A 443 19.06 -18.38 0.68
CA ILE A 443 18.69 -19.74 0.21
C ILE A 443 17.61 -20.40 1.09
N LYS A 444 17.74 -20.36 2.43
CA LYS A 444 16.78 -21.00 3.37
C LYS A 444 15.36 -20.42 3.29
N LYS A 445 15.22 -19.18 2.83
CA LYS A 445 13.94 -18.50 2.66
C LYS A 445 13.19 -18.94 1.39
N LEU A 446 13.91 -19.47 0.40
CA LEU A 446 13.40 -19.77 -0.95
C LEU A 446 12.98 -21.22 -1.16
N ASN A 447 13.37 -22.15 -0.26
CA ASN A 447 12.98 -23.57 -0.29
C ASN A 447 13.13 -24.26 -1.67
N THR A 448 14.26 -24.02 -2.35
CA THR A 448 14.59 -24.58 -3.67
C THR A 448 15.84 -25.47 -3.61
N PRO A 449 15.89 -26.62 -4.33
CA PRO A 449 17.07 -27.47 -4.39
C PRO A 449 18.25 -26.84 -5.15
N ASN A 450 17.97 -25.96 -6.13
CA ASN A 450 18.98 -25.37 -7.04
C ASN A 450 18.97 -23.83 -6.93
N PRO A 451 19.57 -23.24 -5.87
CA PRO A 451 19.53 -21.80 -5.66
C PRO A 451 20.34 -20.99 -6.68
N PHE A 452 21.31 -21.60 -7.37
CA PHE A 452 22.17 -20.94 -8.36
C PHE A 452 21.83 -21.35 -9.80
N ALA A 453 20.58 -21.75 -10.07
CA ALA A 453 20.17 -22.10 -11.42
C ALA A 453 20.35 -20.89 -12.37
N TRP A 454 20.98 -21.13 -13.52
CA TRP A 454 21.35 -20.13 -14.51
C TRP A 454 20.47 -20.21 -15.75
N ASN A 455 19.98 -19.07 -16.23
CA ASN A 455 19.25 -18.97 -17.49
C ASN A 455 20.23 -18.61 -18.62
N ALA A 456 20.56 -19.60 -19.44
CA ALA A 456 21.51 -19.45 -20.56
C ALA A 456 21.05 -18.46 -21.63
N GLU A 457 19.74 -18.32 -21.88
CA GLU A 457 19.24 -17.42 -22.92
C GLU A 457 19.20 -15.96 -22.46
N LYS A 458 18.95 -15.71 -21.16
CA LYS A 458 18.91 -14.36 -20.59
C LYS A 458 20.22 -13.90 -19.97
N GLN A 459 21.19 -14.81 -19.82
CA GLN A 459 22.47 -14.55 -19.16
C GLN A 459 22.28 -13.99 -17.73
N GLU A 460 21.35 -14.56 -16.97
CA GLU A 460 21.03 -14.18 -15.58
C GLU A 460 20.67 -15.40 -14.71
N PHE A 461 20.78 -15.28 -13.39
CA PHE A 461 20.25 -16.28 -12.46
C PHE A 461 18.72 -16.25 -12.45
N PHE A 462 18.09 -17.44 -12.38
CA PHE A 462 16.62 -17.55 -12.29
C PHE A 462 16.05 -16.89 -11.02
N ILE A 463 16.83 -16.86 -9.94
CA ILE A 463 16.44 -16.29 -8.65
C ILE A 463 16.92 -14.85 -8.56
N THR A 464 15.97 -13.92 -8.47
CA THR A 464 16.25 -12.47 -8.45
C THR A 464 17.17 -12.06 -7.31
N GLU A 465 17.01 -12.61 -6.10
CA GLU A 465 17.88 -12.29 -4.97
C GLU A 465 19.33 -12.75 -5.17
N ILE A 466 19.54 -13.83 -5.94
CA ILE A 466 20.87 -14.34 -6.27
C ILE A 466 21.49 -13.52 -7.39
N GLN A 467 20.68 -13.12 -8.38
CA GLN A 467 21.10 -12.18 -9.42
C GLN A 467 21.59 -10.85 -8.85
N ILE A 468 20.86 -10.26 -7.90
CA ILE A 468 21.27 -9.01 -7.24
C ILE A 468 22.59 -9.20 -6.49
N ALA A 469 22.74 -10.32 -5.76
CA ALA A 469 23.97 -10.61 -5.04
C ALA A 469 25.17 -10.85 -5.97
N TRP A 470 24.93 -11.46 -7.14
CA TRP A 470 25.94 -11.59 -8.20
C TRP A 470 26.38 -10.22 -8.71
N GLU A 471 25.43 -9.33 -9.03
CA GLU A 471 25.72 -7.98 -9.51
C GLU A 471 26.53 -7.17 -8.48
N GLU A 472 26.15 -7.23 -7.20
CA GLU A 472 26.90 -6.59 -6.11
C GLU A 472 28.31 -7.16 -5.97
N TRP A 473 28.46 -8.49 -6.06
CA TRP A 473 29.76 -9.14 -5.97
C TRP A 473 30.67 -8.80 -7.15
N PHE A 474 30.11 -8.75 -8.36
CA PHE A 474 30.83 -8.41 -9.58
C PHE A 474 31.38 -6.97 -9.56
N ILE A 475 30.70 -6.02 -8.91
CA ILE A 475 31.22 -4.66 -8.75
C ILE A 475 32.56 -4.64 -8.00
N GLU A 476 32.71 -5.52 -7.00
CA GLU A 476 33.89 -5.57 -6.15
C GLU A 476 35.00 -6.47 -6.70
N HIS A 477 34.66 -7.51 -7.46
CA HIS A 477 35.59 -8.60 -7.85
C HIS A 477 35.65 -8.86 -9.37
N GLY A 478 34.76 -8.25 -10.16
CA GLY A 478 34.61 -8.53 -11.59
C GLY A 478 35.75 -7.95 -12.42
N GLU A 479 36.51 -8.82 -13.07
CA GLU A 479 37.54 -8.44 -14.04
C GLU A 479 37.12 -8.87 -15.45
N VAL A 480 37.07 -7.91 -16.38
CA VAL A 480 36.63 -8.16 -17.76
C VAL A 480 37.83 -8.51 -18.62
N ASN A 481 37.86 -9.72 -19.18
CA ASN A 481 38.87 -10.09 -20.16
C ASN A 481 38.52 -9.50 -21.54
N TRP A 482 38.99 -8.28 -21.80
CA TRP A 482 38.73 -7.57 -23.05
C TRP A 482 39.24 -8.26 -24.32
N ALA A 483 40.13 -9.25 -24.21
CA ALA A 483 40.62 -10.02 -25.35
C ALA A 483 39.58 -11.04 -25.88
N GLU A 484 38.62 -11.45 -25.03
CA GLU A 484 37.52 -12.33 -25.42
C GLU A 484 36.36 -11.56 -26.07
N LEU A 485 36.30 -10.23 -25.85
CA LEU A 485 35.25 -9.37 -26.37
C LEU A 485 35.55 -8.92 -27.81
N PRO A 486 34.52 -8.58 -28.62
CA PRO A 486 34.69 -7.95 -29.92
C PRO A 486 35.63 -6.75 -29.86
N ALA A 487 36.54 -6.61 -30.83
CA ALA A 487 37.60 -5.60 -30.82
C ALA A 487 37.07 -4.16 -30.64
N GLU A 488 35.88 -3.88 -31.15
CA GLU A 488 35.22 -2.59 -31.11
C GLU A 488 34.43 -2.32 -29.82
N ALA A 489 34.41 -3.26 -28.87
CA ALA A 489 33.78 -3.07 -27.57
C ALA A 489 34.50 -1.97 -26.77
N SER A 490 33.72 -1.04 -26.23
CA SER A 490 34.24 0.02 -25.36
C SER A 490 33.81 -0.15 -23.90
N HIS A 491 32.68 -0.81 -23.65
CA HIS A 491 32.12 -1.00 -22.32
C HIS A 491 31.56 -2.42 -22.15
N PHE A 492 31.57 -2.90 -20.91
CA PHE A 492 30.93 -4.15 -20.53
C PHE A 492 29.94 -3.89 -19.39
N GLY A 493 28.67 -4.19 -19.61
CA GLY A 493 27.60 -4.04 -18.63
C GLY A 493 27.36 -5.33 -17.86
N TYR A 494 27.72 -5.36 -16.58
CA TYR A 494 27.67 -6.57 -15.76
C TYR A 494 26.26 -6.99 -15.32
N LYS A 495 25.28 -6.08 -15.31
CA LYS A 495 23.89 -6.39 -14.89
C LYS A 495 23.16 -7.38 -15.80
N ARG A 496 23.64 -7.60 -17.03
CA ARG A 496 23.10 -8.57 -17.99
C ARG A 496 24.17 -9.11 -18.96
N ASN A 497 25.44 -9.04 -18.55
CA ASN A 497 26.60 -9.43 -19.36
C ASN A 497 26.62 -8.83 -20.78
N LYS A 498 26.22 -7.56 -20.91
CA LYS A 498 26.08 -6.88 -22.19
C LYS A 498 27.40 -6.32 -22.67
N VAL A 499 27.72 -6.52 -23.93
CA VAL A 499 28.88 -5.88 -24.56
C VAL A 499 28.41 -4.63 -25.30
N ILE A 500 28.97 -3.49 -24.93
CA ILE A 500 28.54 -2.18 -25.41
C ILE A 500 29.67 -1.50 -26.18
N ARG A 501 29.30 -0.84 -27.27
CA ARG A 501 30.14 0.10 -28.01
C ARG A 501 29.43 1.44 -28.05
N LEU A 502 30.07 2.43 -27.42
CA LEU A 502 29.70 3.83 -27.57
C LEU A 502 30.35 4.36 -28.86
N TYR A 503 29.53 4.85 -29.79
CA TYR A 503 30.01 5.47 -31.02
C TYR A 503 29.23 6.75 -31.30
N LYS A 504 29.91 7.91 -31.18
CA LYS A 504 29.27 9.24 -31.21
C LYS A 504 28.17 9.34 -30.16
N ASN A 505 26.92 9.63 -30.56
CA ASN A 505 25.75 9.70 -29.68
C ASN A 505 24.92 8.40 -29.70
N ARG A 506 25.49 7.28 -30.13
CA ARG A 506 24.79 6.00 -30.21
C ARG A 506 25.37 4.99 -29.23
N ILE A 507 24.47 4.22 -28.64
CA ILE A 507 24.80 3.07 -27.80
C ILE A 507 24.50 1.83 -28.63
N LEU A 508 25.54 1.07 -28.94
CA LEU A 508 25.43 -0.17 -29.70
C LEU A 508 25.67 -1.35 -28.76
N GLU A 509 24.81 -2.36 -28.82
CA GLU A 509 24.99 -3.64 -28.13
C GLU A 509 25.41 -4.72 -29.13
N PHE A 510 26.38 -5.55 -28.75
CA PHE A 510 26.80 -6.68 -29.57
C PHE A 510 25.84 -7.85 -29.42
N ASP A 511 25.28 -8.31 -30.53
CA ASP A 511 24.44 -9.49 -30.60
C ASP A 511 25.30 -10.70 -31.01
N HIS A 512 25.42 -11.69 -30.11
CA HIS A 512 26.25 -12.88 -30.34
C HIS A 512 25.70 -13.81 -31.43
N GLU A 513 24.41 -13.78 -31.69
CA GLU A 513 23.78 -14.68 -32.66
C GLU A 513 23.88 -14.11 -34.09
N LEU A 514 23.75 -12.80 -34.23
CA LEU A 514 23.92 -12.07 -35.49
C LEU A 514 25.38 -11.69 -35.76
N ASN A 515 26.25 -11.81 -34.75
CA ASN A 515 27.65 -11.38 -34.78
C ASN A 515 27.77 -9.92 -35.27
N ALA A 516 26.88 -9.05 -34.76
CA ALA A 516 26.69 -7.69 -35.25
C ALA A 516 26.34 -6.70 -34.13
N TRP A 517 26.59 -5.42 -34.38
CA TRP A 517 26.25 -4.33 -33.46
C TRP A 517 24.83 -3.78 -33.74
N LEU A 518 23.97 -3.78 -32.73
CA LEU A 518 22.60 -3.28 -32.78
C LEU A 518 22.48 -1.93 -32.08
N ASP A 519 21.80 -0.96 -32.71
CA ASP A 519 21.56 0.35 -32.11
C ASP A 519 20.40 0.28 -31.11
N ILE A 520 20.72 0.49 -29.83
CA ILE A 520 19.77 0.39 -28.72
C ILE A 520 19.55 1.75 -28.03
N SER A 521 19.99 2.85 -28.64
CA SER A 521 20.00 4.19 -28.04
C SER A 521 18.65 4.65 -27.50
N ASN A 522 17.54 4.22 -28.13
CA ASN A 522 16.18 4.60 -27.70
C ASN A 522 15.60 3.73 -26.58
N ASN A 523 16.21 2.58 -26.31
CA ASN A 523 15.68 1.53 -25.42
C ASN A 523 16.64 1.18 -24.26
N TYR A 524 17.76 1.89 -24.17
CA TYR A 524 18.80 1.61 -23.19
C TYR A 524 19.32 2.89 -22.56
N TYR A 525 19.16 2.98 -21.25
CA TYR A 525 19.76 4.05 -20.45
C TYR A 525 21.19 3.63 -20.06
N PHE A 526 22.18 4.34 -20.60
CA PHE A 526 23.57 4.11 -20.25
C PHE A 526 23.90 4.83 -18.94
N GLU A 527 24.15 4.06 -17.89
CA GLU A 527 24.61 4.56 -16.59
C GLU A 527 26.05 4.09 -16.37
N GLU A 528 27.00 5.02 -16.22
CA GLU A 528 28.44 4.71 -16.08
C GLU A 528 28.73 3.75 -14.93
N SER A 529 28.01 3.86 -13.81
CA SER A 529 28.14 3.00 -12.62
C SER A 529 27.85 1.50 -12.89
N ASN A 530 27.12 1.20 -13.97
CA ASN A 530 26.72 -0.16 -14.34
C ASN A 530 27.60 -0.77 -15.44
N HIS A 531 28.66 -0.06 -15.87
CA HIS A 531 29.53 -0.48 -16.95
C HIS A 531 31.00 -0.38 -16.55
N ILE A 532 31.79 -1.34 -17.00
CA ILE A 532 33.24 -1.28 -16.93
C ILE A 532 33.74 -0.76 -18.27
N GLU A 533 34.50 0.33 -18.25
CA GLU A 533 35.11 0.92 -19.44
C GLU A 533 36.40 0.19 -19.82
N LYS A 534 36.63 0.00 -21.13
CA LYS A 534 37.89 -0.49 -21.66
C LYS A 534 38.95 0.61 -21.56
N ILE A 535 39.80 0.53 -20.55
CA ILE A 535 40.95 1.43 -20.43
C ILE A 535 41.99 1.03 -21.50
N ASN A 536 42.20 1.90 -22.49
CA ASN A 536 43.31 1.74 -23.43
C ASN A 536 44.62 2.09 -22.70
N LEU A 537 45.46 1.08 -22.42
CA LEU A 537 46.86 1.29 -22.02
C LEU A 537 47.75 1.53 -23.23
#